data_AF-A0A6C0B3C4-F1
#
_entry.id   AF-A0A6C0B3C4-F1
#
_cell.length_a   1.000
_cell.length_b   1.000
_cell.length_c   1.000
_cell.angle_alpha   90.00
_cell.angle_beta   90.00
_cell.angle_gamma   90.00
#
_symmetry.space_group_name_H-M   'P 1'
#
loop_
_entity.id
_entity.type
_entity.pdbx_description
1 polymer ?
#
loop_
_entity_poly.entity_id
_entity_poly.type
_entity_poly.pdbx_seq_one_letter_code
_entity_poly.pdbx_strand_id
1 'polypeptide(L)'
;MYIQKIYKELGGKYKNKKNKNASTTRWNKEKWIQVIPYLKNGEKITCGMSNKKTKVCRPLKRINKNTPITIDELLKLHSQADLIKLANKKNKNMSGRVYWKTLKFIKNKSLK
;
A
#
# COMPACT_ATOMS: atom_id res chain seq x y z
N MET A 1 12.89 8.87 29.41
CA MET A 1 12.64 8.80 27.95
C MET A 1 13.12 10.10 27.29
N TYR A 2 14.28 10.09 26.62
CA TYR A 2 14.99 11.28 26.12
C TYR A 2 14.16 12.14 25.14
N ILE A 3 13.38 11.49 24.26
CA ILE A 3 12.56 12.15 23.24
C ILE A 3 11.44 13.01 23.86
N GLN A 4 10.79 12.54 24.92
CA GLN A 4 9.72 13.30 25.58
C GLN A 4 10.25 14.54 26.33
N LYS A 5 11.48 14.46 26.86
CA LYS A 5 12.13 15.55 27.58
C LYS A 5 12.46 16.70 26.63
N ILE A 6 13.09 16.39 25.49
CA ILE A 6 13.39 17.37 24.42
C ILE A 6 12.11 18.01 23.87
N TYR A 7 11.03 17.25 23.70
CA TYR A 7 9.77 17.80 23.21
C TYR A 7 9.15 18.83 24.18
N LYS A 8 9.24 18.56 25.49
CA LYS A 8 8.81 19.50 26.53
C LYS A 8 9.72 20.74 26.59
N GLU A 9 11.03 20.56 26.46
CA GLU A 9 12.02 21.66 26.42
C GLU A 9 11.81 22.58 25.21
N LEU A 10 11.36 22.04 24.07
CA LEU A 10 10.96 22.82 22.89
C LEU A 10 9.56 23.46 23.00
N GLY A 11 8.94 23.44 24.17
CA GLY A 11 7.60 24.02 24.40
C GLY A 11 6.50 23.34 23.60
N GLY A 12 6.65 22.04 23.30
CA GLY A 12 5.71 21.29 22.47
C GLY A 12 5.72 21.66 20.99
N LYS A 13 6.74 22.38 20.51
CA LYS A 13 6.87 22.78 19.11
C LYS A 13 7.94 21.93 18.41
N TYR A 14 7.58 21.39 17.24
CA TYR A 14 8.55 20.75 16.37
C TYR A 14 9.38 21.82 15.66
N LYS A 15 10.71 21.65 15.63
CA LYS A 15 11.68 22.61 15.06
C LYS A 15 11.41 23.01 13.60
N ASN A 16 10.74 22.14 12.83
CA ASN A 16 10.42 22.36 11.43
C ASN A 16 8.90 22.47 11.19
N LYS A 17 8.47 23.39 10.31
CA LYS A 17 7.09 23.46 9.82
C LYS A 17 6.75 22.14 9.11
N LYS A 18 5.60 21.53 9.47
CA LYS A 18 5.10 20.32 8.80
C LYS A 18 4.94 20.60 7.31
N ASN A 19 5.70 19.89 6.48
CA ASN A 19 5.61 20.03 5.04
C ASN A 19 4.22 19.54 4.58
N LYS A 20 3.40 20.43 4.00
CA LYS A 20 2.03 20.09 3.54
C LYS A 20 2.04 19.00 2.46
N ASN A 21 3.19 18.79 1.80
CA ASN A 21 3.45 17.74 0.81
C ASN A 21 4.05 16.46 1.42
N ALA A 22 3.83 16.20 2.71
CA ALA A 22 4.27 14.96 3.34
C ALA A 22 3.73 13.71 2.61
N SER A 23 4.57 12.70 2.48
CA SER A 23 4.26 11.41 1.85
C SER A 23 2.99 10.75 2.43
N THR A 24 2.72 10.94 3.72
CA THR A 24 1.53 10.44 4.41
C THR A 24 0.24 11.11 3.94
N THR A 25 0.25 12.43 3.72
CA THR A 25 -0.91 13.15 3.19
C THR A 25 -1.25 12.68 1.77
N ARG A 26 -0.22 12.36 0.96
CA ARG A 26 -0.42 11.73 -0.35
C ARG A 26 -1.06 10.35 -0.23
N TRP A 27 -0.51 9.50 0.64
CA TRP A 27 -1.02 8.15 0.87
C TRP A 27 -2.50 8.14 1.27
N ASN A 28 -2.92 9.07 2.14
CA ASN A 28 -4.33 9.23 2.51
C ASN A 28 -5.21 9.67 1.32
N LYS A 29 -4.72 10.56 0.45
CA LYS A 29 -5.46 11.01 -0.75
C LYS A 29 -5.57 9.92 -1.83
N GLU A 30 -4.59 9.04 -1.94
CA GLU A 30 -4.57 7.92 -2.91
C GLU A 30 -5.63 6.84 -2.62
N LYS A 31 -6.23 6.84 -1.40
CA LYS A 31 -7.25 5.88 -0.95
C LYS A 31 -6.83 4.43 -1.19
N TRP A 32 -5.86 3.97 -0.41
CA TRP A 32 -5.34 2.60 -0.52
C TRP A 32 -6.34 1.58 0.02
N ILE A 33 -6.69 0.59 -0.81
CA ILE A 33 -7.63 -0.48 -0.46
C ILE A 33 -7.02 -1.86 -0.67
N GLN A 34 -7.59 -2.85 0.01
CA GLN A 34 -7.21 -4.26 -0.14
C GLN A 34 -7.67 -4.80 -1.50
N VAL A 35 -6.76 -5.41 -2.25
CA VAL A 35 -7.01 -5.86 -3.63
C VAL A 35 -8.00 -7.04 -3.67
N ILE A 36 -7.82 -8.05 -2.84
CA ILE A 36 -8.63 -9.27 -2.85
C ILE A 36 -10.12 -9.02 -2.54
N PRO A 37 -10.51 -8.36 -1.43
CA PRO A 37 -11.92 -8.12 -1.13
C PRO A 37 -12.59 -7.20 -2.15
N TYR A 38 -11.86 -6.21 -2.67
CA TYR A 38 -12.36 -5.35 -3.73
C TYR A 38 -12.64 -6.14 -5.01
N LEU A 39 -11.71 -7.02 -5.41
CA LEU A 39 -11.88 -7.84 -6.60
C LEU A 39 -12.81 -9.04 -6.41
N LYS A 40 -13.19 -9.45 -5.19
CA LYS A 40 -14.12 -10.57 -5.00
C LYS A 40 -15.55 -10.11 -4.76
N ASN A 41 -15.72 -9.14 -3.88
CA ASN A 41 -17.01 -8.74 -3.35
C ASN A 41 -17.34 -7.28 -3.70
N GLY A 42 -16.42 -6.52 -4.32
CA GLY A 42 -16.56 -5.08 -4.50
C GLY A 42 -16.33 -4.27 -3.22
N GLU A 43 -15.91 -4.92 -2.13
CA GLU A 43 -15.74 -4.28 -0.83
C GLU A 43 -14.49 -3.39 -0.78
N LYS A 44 -14.69 -2.11 -0.46
CA LYS A 44 -13.60 -1.11 -0.34
C LYS A 44 -13.03 -1.09 1.07
N ILE A 45 -12.27 -2.13 1.43
CA ILE A 45 -11.60 -2.20 2.73
C ILE A 45 -10.32 -1.37 2.70
N THR A 46 -10.25 -0.35 3.55
CA THR A 46 -9.06 0.51 3.71
C THR A 46 -7.84 -0.29 4.16
N CYS A 47 -6.72 -0.10 3.47
CA CYS A 47 -5.45 -0.70 3.86
C CYS A 47 -4.92 -0.06 5.15
N GLY A 48 -4.24 -0.83 6.00
CA GLY A 48 -3.65 -0.33 7.25
C GLY A 48 -4.57 -0.34 8.46
N MET A 49 -5.86 -0.65 8.27
CA MET A 49 -6.75 -1.00 9.39
C MET A 49 -6.43 -2.41 9.92
N SER A 50 -6.83 -2.70 11.16
CA SER A 50 -6.55 -3.95 11.92
C SER A 50 -6.96 -5.26 11.23
N ASN A 51 -7.57 -5.19 10.06
CA ASN A 51 -8.07 -6.34 9.32
C ASN A 51 -6.94 -7.04 8.55
N LYS A 52 -6.30 -8.02 9.20
CA LYS A 52 -5.10 -8.73 8.73
C LYS A 52 -5.34 -9.78 7.63
N LYS A 53 -6.59 -10.01 7.20
CA LYS A 53 -6.94 -11.14 6.31
C LYS A 53 -6.24 -11.07 4.96
N THR A 54 -6.08 -9.87 4.39
CA THR A 54 -5.36 -9.70 3.12
C THR A 54 -4.39 -8.53 3.21
N LYS A 55 -3.12 -8.77 2.89
CA LYS A 55 -2.04 -7.80 3.11
C LYS A 55 -1.64 -7.06 1.83
N VAL A 56 -2.35 -7.30 0.73
CA VAL A 56 -2.03 -6.75 -0.58
C VAL A 56 -2.90 -5.53 -0.85
N CYS A 57 -2.27 -4.37 -0.91
CA CYS A 57 -2.95 -3.09 -1.07
C CYS A 57 -2.52 -2.37 -2.34
N ARG A 58 -3.46 -1.62 -2.92
CA ARG A 58 -3.23 -0.77 -4.10
C ARG A 58 -4.01 0.55 -3.97
N PRO A 59 -3.51 1.63 -4.60
CA PRO A 59 -4.22 2.90 -4.63
C PRO A 59 -5.46 2.78 -5.52
N LEU A 60 -6.57 3.38 -5.08
CA LEU A 60 -7.77 3.54 -5.90
C LEU A 60 -7.63 4.76 -6.83
N LYS A 61 -7.03 5.85 -6.35
CA LYS A 61 -6.88 7.10 -7.11
C LYS A 61 -5.42 7.42 -7.36
N ARG A 62 -5.09 7.76 -8.61
CA ARG A 62 -3.79 8.31 -9.00
C ARG A 62 -3.76 9.80 -8.65
N ILE A 63 -2.87 10.21 -7.75
CA ILE A 63 -2.73 11.62 -7.35
C ILE A 63 -1.55 12.29 -8.08
N ASN A 64 -0.48 11.54 -8.33
CA ASN A 64 0.67 12.06 -9.09
C ASN A 64 1.31 10.97 -9.96
N LYS A 65 2.32 11.35 -10.75
CA LYS A 65 3.08 10.44 -11.62
C LYS A 65 3.79 9.31 -10.84
N ASN A 66 4.09 9.56 -9.56
CA ASN A 66 4.77 8.62 -8.68
C ASN A 66 3.79 7.64 -8.00
N THR A 67 2.48 7.87 -8.08
CA THR A 67 1.48 6.93 -7.57
C THR A 67 1.58 5.64 -8.40
N PRO A 68 1.74 4.47 -7.74
CA PRO A 68 1.78 3.20 -8.43
C PRO A 68 0.50 2.93 -9.24
N ILE A 69 0.56 1.98 -10.17
CA ILE A 69 -0.61 1.56 -10.95
C ILE A 69 -1.80 1.25 -10.04
N THR A 70 -2.95 1.83 -10.39
CA THR A 70 -4.22 1.73 -9.65
C THR A 70 -4.93 0.42 -9.97
N ILE A 71 -5.94 0.07 -9.17
CA ILE A 71 -6.72 -1.16 -9.42
C ILE A 71 -7.50 -1.07 -10.74
N ASP A 72 -8.09 0.09 -11.03
CA ASP A 72 -8.85 0.29 -12.27
C ASP A 72 -7.94 0.20 -13.51
N GLU A 73 -6.71 0.72 -13.42
CA GLU A 73 -5.70 0.54 -14.47
C GLU A 73 -5.29 -0.94 -14.62
N LEU A 74 -5.25 -1.70 -13.53
CA LEU A 74 -4.93 -3.14 -13.58
C LEU A 74 -6.05 -3.98 -14.19
N LEU A 75 -7.31 -3.66 -13.89
CA LEU A 75 -8.48 -4.32 -14.46
C LEU A 75 -8.60 -4.12 -15.98
N LYS A 76 -8.06 -3.00 -16.50
CA LYS A 76 -7.97 -2.77 -17.95
C LYS A 76 -6.88 -3.60 -18.64
N LEU A 77 -5.84 -4.00 -17.90
CA LEU A 77 -4.70 -4.74 -18.45
C LEU A 77 -4.82 -6.24 -18.29
N HIS A 78 -5.45 -6.71 -17.20
CA HIS A 78 -5.46 -8.11 -16.79
C HIS A 78 -6.82 -8.51 -16.27
N SER A 79 -7.12 -9.81 -16.37
CA SER A 79 -8.35 -10.36 -15.82
C SER A 79 -8.38 -10.27 -14.29
N GLN A 80 -9.58 -10.10 -13.73
CA GLN A 80 -9.82 -10.10 -12.29
C GLN A 80 -9.31 -11.40 -11.62
N ALA A 81 -9.48 -12.54 -12.28
CA ALA A 81 -9.03 -13.84 -11.80
C ALA A 81 -7.50 -13.91 -11.65
N ASP A 82 -6.75 -13.37 -12.63
CA ASP A 82 -5.29 -13.37 -12.59
C ASP A 82 -4.74 -12.47 -11.48
N LEU A 83 -5.36 -11.30 -11.30
CA LEU A 83 -5.00 -10.38 -10.21
C LEU A 83 -5.26 -11.01 -8.85
N ILE A 84 -6.37 -11.74 -8.67
CA ILE A 84 -6.66 -12.49 -7.45
C ILE A 84 -5.62 -13.60 -7.23
N LYS A 85 -5.29 -14.37 -8.28
CA LYS A 85 -4.27 -15.45 -8.21
C LYS A 85 -2.91 -14.89 -7.80
N LEU A 86 -2.51 -13.75 -8.37
CA LEU A 86 -1.26 -13.07 -8.05
C LEU A 86 -1.25 -12.49 -6.63
N ALA A 87 -2.35 -11.85 -6.21
CA ALA A 87 -2.50 -11.34 -4.85
C ALA A 87 -2.42 -12.48 -3.81
N ASN A 88 -3.05 -13.63 -4.09
CA ASN A 88 -2.97 -14.81 -3.24
C ASN A 88 -1.54 -15.37 -3.15
N LYS A 89 -0.80 -15.42 -4.27
CA LYS A 89 0.62 -15.83 -4.26
C LYS A 89 1.46 -14.93 -3.34
N LYS A 90 1.23 -13.61 -3.39
CA LYS A 90 1.90 -12.65 -2.51
C LYS A 90 1.46 -12.75 -1.05
N ASN A 91 0.18 -13.03 -0.79
CA ASN A 91 -0.30 -13.22 0.58
C ASN A 91 0.33 -14.46 1.22
N LYS A 92 0.56 -15.53 0.43
CA LYS A 92 1.28 -16.74 0.86
C LYS A 92 2.77 -16.50 1.07
N ASN A 93 3.42 -15.69 0.23
CA ASN A 93 4.83 -15.36 0.37
C ASN A 93 5.02 -13.83 0.37
N MET A 94 5.03 -13.27 1.57
CA MET A 94 5.16 -11.83 1.77
C MET A 94 6.54 -11.28 1.38
N SER A 95 7.58 -12.09 1.33
CA SER A 95 8.94 -11.66 1.00
C SER A 95 9.15 -11.45 -0.51
N GLY A 96 8.33 -12.08 -1.36
CA GLY A 96 8.45 -11.94 -2.81
C GLY A 96 7.91 -10.62 -3.36
N ARG A 97 8.44 -10.14 -4.49
CA ARG A 97 7.99 -8.92 -5.16
C ARG A 97 6.99 -9.24 -6.28
N VAL A 98 5.93 -8.44 -6.38
CA VAL A 98 4.90 -8.57 -7.41
C VAL A 98 5.04 -7.46 -8.44
N TYR A 99 5.17 -7.84 -9.70
CA TYR A 99 5.12 -6.95 -10.85
C TYR A 99 3.73 -7.03 -11.48
N TRP A 100 2.90 -6.06 -11.13
CA TRP A 100 1.47 -6.08 -11.49
C TRP A 100 1.20 -5.85 -12.98
N LYS A 101 2.07 -5.09 -13.66
CA LYS A 101 1.96 -4.86 -15.11
C LYS A 101 2.17 -6.14 -15.93
N THR A 102 3.02 -7.06 -15.44
CA THR A 102 3.43 -8.27 -16.17
C THR A 102 2.96 -9.57 -15.49
N LEU A 103 2.17 -9.46 -14.42
CA LEU A 103 1.74 -10.57 -13.56
C LEU A 103 2.87 -11.47 -13.03
N LYS A 104 4.12 -10.98 -12.97
CA LYS A 104 5.27 -11.75 -12.48
C LYS A 104 5.40 -11.65 -10.97
N PHE A 105 5.63 -12.78 -10.31
CA PHE A 105 5.95 -12.87 -8.89
C PHE A 105 7.37 -13.40 -8.70
N ILE A 106 8.28 -12.56 -8.22
CA ILE A 106 9.67 -12.93 -7.95
C ILE A 106 9.77 -13.26 -6.46
N LYS A 107 10.05 -14.53 -6.14
CA LYS A 107 10.38 -14.93 -4.78
C LYS A 107 11.81 -14.45 -4.49
N ASN A 108 12.03 -13.79 -3.35
CA ASN A 108 13.40 -13.62 -2.89
C ASN A 108 13.94 -15.03 -2.60
N LYS A 109 14.98 -15.45 -3.33
CA LYS A 109 15.82 -16.56 -2.89
C LYS A 109 16.44 -16.08 -1.58
N SER A 110 16.11 -16.72 -0.47
CA SER A 110 16.93 -16.61 0.73
C SER A 110 18.34 -17.00 0.30
N LEU A 111 19.28 -16.06 0.36
CA LEU A 111 20.69 -16.43 0.49
C LEU A 111 20.72 -17.28 1.78
N LYS A 112 21.00 -18.57 1.60
CA LYS A 112 21.34 -19.47 2.70
C LYS A 112 22.79 -19.21 3.06
#